data_AF-A0A3D5FVA0-F1
#
_entry.id   AF-A0A3D5FVA0-F1
#
_cell.length_a   1.000
_cell.length_b   1.000
_cell.length_c   1.000
_cell.angle_alpha   90.00
_cell.angle_beta   90.00
_cell.angle_gamma   90.00
#
_symmetry.space_group_name_H-M   'P 1'
#
loop_
_entity.id
_entity.type
_entity.pdbx_description
1 polymer ?
#
loop_
_entity_poly.entity_id
_entity_poly.type
_entity_poly.pdbx_seq_one_letter_code
_entity_poly.pdbx_strand_id
1 'polypeptide(L)'
;AGIDVEEAARHRSPGDVDFERARQIYAWCQMQGVEVGAIAVQYSLRQPLIGATLVGPRTAKEVEDNVRHATAEIGEQVWEELDRFIATLQPPPAAGGEAQ
;
A
#
# COMPACT_ATOMS: atom_id res chain seq x y z
N ALA A 1 7.96 -0.03 -6.25
CA ALA A 1 9.04 0.56 -5.45
C ALA A 1 9.91 -0.60 -4.99
N GLY A 2 11.23 -0.51 -5.12
CA GLY A 2 12.17 -1.49 -4.55
C GLY A 2 12.23 -1.37 -3.03
N ILE A 3 11.07 -1.50 -2.37
CA ILE A 3 10.97 -1.45 -0.91
C ILE A 3 11.68 -2.70 -0.39
N ASP A 4 12.76 -2.46 0.33
CA ASP A 4 13.42 -3.47 1.15
C ASP A 4 12.64 -3.60 2.46
N VAL A 5 11.85 -4.67 2.56
CA VAL A 5 11.01 -4.94 3.75
C VAL A 5 11.86 -5.21 4.98
N GLU A 6 13.06 -5.78 4.82
CA GLU A 6 13.96 -6.09 5.94
C GLU A 6 14.60 -4.82 6.48
N GLU A 7 15.01 -3.90 5.61
CA GLU A 7 15.47 -2.58 6.02
C GLU A 7 14.35 -1.80 6.72
N ALA A 8 13.11 -1.89 6.21
CA ALA A 8 11.96 -1.26 6.84
C ALA A 8 11.67 -1.83 8.24
N ALA A 9 11.94 -3.12 8.47
CA ALA A 9 11.73 -3.78 9.76
C ALA A 9 12.66 -3.25 10.87
N ARG A 10 13.86 -2.76 10.53
CA ARG A 10 14.87 -2.28 11.52
C ARG A 10 14.39 -1.14 12.39
N HIS A 11 13.47 -0.34 11.87
CA HIS A 11 12.93 0.85 12.54
C HIS A 11 11.59 0.59 13.24
N ARG A 12 11.16 -0.68 13.34
CA ARG A 12 9.85 -1.08 13.87
C ARG A 12 10.00 -1.72 15.24
N SER A 13 9.00 -1.50 16.09
CA SER A 13 8.94 -2.16 17.39
C SER A 13 8.63 -3.65 17.23
N PRO A 14 9.17 -4.53 18.09
CA PRO A 14 8.74 -5.93 18.13
C PRO A 14 7.23 -6.02 18.34
N GLY A 15 6.55 -6.82 17.51
CA GLY A 15 5.09 -6.97 17.56
C GLY A 15 4.30 -5.80 16.95
N ASP A 16 4.93 -4.94 16.14
CA ASP A 16 4.23 -3.91 15.35
C ASP A 16 3.22 -4.57 14.40
N VAL A 17 1.96 -4.50 14.81
CA VAL A 17 0.81 -5.11 14.12
C VAL A 17 0.53 -4.47 12.77
N ASP A 18 0.85 -3.18 12.60
CA ASP A 18 0.71 -2.48 11.33
C ASP A 18 1.79 -2.91 10.36
N PHE A 19 3.01 -3.10 10.86
CA PHE A 19 4.10 -3.62 10.04
C PHE A 19 3.86 -5.05 9.58
N GLU A 20 3.27 -5.89 10.43
CA GLU A 20 2.84 -7.24 10.07
C GLU A 20 1.83 -7.23 8.92
N ARG A 21 0.79 -6.41 9.02
CA ARG A 21 -0.19 -6.22 7.93
C ARG A 21 0.46 -5.68 6.66
N ALA A 22 1.33 -4.67 6.77
CA ALA A 22 2.02 -4.09 5.63
C ALA A 22 2.89 -5.12 4.89
N ARG A 23 3.54 -6.02 5.63
CA ARG A 23 4.31 -7.14 5.05
C ARG A 23 3.41 -8.15 4.33
N GLN A 24 2.23 -8.45 4.87
CA GLN A 24 1.25 -9.30 4.18
C GLN A 24 0.75 -8.65 2.88
N ILE A 25 0.43 -7.35 2.90
CA ILE A 25 0.04 -6.59 1.70
C ILE A 25 1.17 -6.58 0.67
N TYR A 26 2.41 -6.35 1.10
CA TYR A 26 3.58 -6.42 0.22
C TYR A 26 3.70 -7.78 -0.47
N ALA A 27 3.62 -8.87 0.30
CA ALA A 27 3.69 -10.22 -0.23
C ALA A 27 2.55 -10.52 -1.21
N TRP A 28 1.33 -10.08 -0.88
CA TRP A 28 0.18 -10.20 -1.78
C TRP A 28 0.40 -9.45 -3.10
N CYS A 29 0.91 -8.22 -3.07
CA CYS A 29 1.21 -7.45 -4.28
C CYS A 29 2.23 -8.17 -5.16
N GLN A 30 3.27 -8.77 -4.56
CA GLN A 30 4.25 -9.58 -5.30
C GLN A 30 3.62 -10.78 -5.99
N MET A 31 2.71 -11.50 -5.31
CA MET A 31 1.99 -12.63 -5.91
C MET A 31 1.10 -12.21 -7.09
N GLN A 32 0.53 -11.01 -7.03
CA GLN A 32 -0.31 -10.44 -8.09
C GLN A 32 0.48 -9.78 -9.23
N GLY A 33 1.82 -9.72 -9.11
CA GLY A 33 2.67 -9.05 -10.10
C GLY A 33 2.49 -7.53 -10.15
N VAL A 34 1.94 -6.93 -9.09
CA VAL A 34 1.74 -5.48 -8.99
C VAL A 34 2.70 -4.86 -8.00
N GLU A 35 3.13 -3.62 -8.26
CA GLU A 35 3.94 -2.90 -7.31
C GLU A 35 3.09 -2.36 -6.16
N VAL A 36 3.48 -2.67 -4.93
CA VAL A 36 2.81 -2.15 -3.71
C VAL A 36 2.69 -0.61 -3.70
N GLY A 37 3.65 0.10 -4.30
CA GLY A 37 3.60 1.56 -4.44
C GLY A 37 2.46 2.03 -5.35
N ALA A 38 2.19 1.30 -6.43
CA ALA A 38 1.07 1.60 -7.33
C ALA A 38 -0.27 1.35 -6.62
N ILE A 39 -0.40 0.24 -5.89
CA ILE A 39 -1.58 -0.02 -5.05
C ILE A 39 -1.77 1.10 -4.03
N ALA A 40 -0.72 1.48 -3.28
CA ALA A 40 -0.82 2.51 -2.24
C ALA A 40 -1.20 3.89 -2.79
N VAL A 41 -0.58 4.33 -3.88
CA VAL A 41 -0.86 5.64 -4.50
C VAL A 41 -2.27 5.66 -5.09
N GLN A 42 -2.66 4.61 -5.82
CA GLN A 42 -3.94 4.59 -6.53
C GLN A 42 -5.14 4.25 -5.64
N TYR A 43 -4.95 3.61 -4.47
CA TYR A 43 -6.05 3.20 -3.59
C TYR A 43 -7.03 4.34 -3.29
N SER A 44 -6.49 5.52 -2.93
CA SER A 44 -7.29 6.72 -2.68
C SER A 44 -7.74 7.41 -3.98
N LEU A 45 -6.89 7.44 -5.02
CA LEU A 45 -7.23 8.09 -6.29
C LEU A 45 -8.40 7.44 -7.03
N ARG A 46 -8.74 6.19 -6.72
CA ARG A 46 -9.93 5.51 -7.24
C ARG A 46 -11.25 6.13 -6.78
N GLN A 47 -11.26 6.84 -5.66
CA GLN A 47 -12.46 7.50 -5.11
C GLN A 47 -12.67 8.85 -5.82
N PRO A 48 -13.77 9.04 -6.59
CA PRO A 48 -14.02 10.28 -7.33
C PRO A 48 -14.00 11.58 -6.50
N LEU A 49 -14.26 11.50 -5.19
CA LEU A 49 -14.21 12.65 -4.29
C LEU A 49 -12.79 13.07 -3.87
N ILE A 50 -11.77 12.23 -4.14
CA ILE A 50 -10.37 12.52 -3.81
C ILE A 50 -9.70 13.12 -5.05
N GLY A 51 -9.39 14.43 -4.99
CA GLY A 51 -8.76 15.13 -6.09
C GLY A 51 -7.24 14.96 -6.19
N ALA A 52 -6.57 14.55 -5.11
CA ALA A 52 -5.12 14.37 -5.08
C ALA A 52 -4.66 13.44 -3.93
N THR A 53 -3.54 12.76 -4.16
CA THR A 53 -2.82 11.97 -3.15
C THR A 53 -1.43 12.53 -2.98
N LEU A 54 -1.10 12.98 -1.78
CA LEU A 54 0.22 13.54 -1.48
C LEU A 54 1.24 12.42 -1.27
N VAL A 55 2.38 12.56 -1.92
CA VAL A 55 3.54 11.67 -1.79
C VAL A 55 4.75 12.48 -1.32
N GLY A 56 5.67 11.85 -0.58
CA GLY A 56 6.83 12.52 0.02
C GLY A 56 8.19 12.06 -0.54
N PRO A 57 8.51 12.33 -1.81
CA PRO A 57 9.80 11.97 -2.40
C PRO A 57 10.94 12.86 -1.88
N ARG A 58 12.13 12.28 -1.73
CA ARG A 58 13.39 12.97 -1.37
C ARG A 58 14.34 13.11 -2.56
N THR A 59 14.07 12.41 -3.65
CA THR A 59 14.93 12.37 -4.84
C THR A 59 14.11 12.49 -6.12
N ALA A 60 14.72 12.93 -7.22
CA ALA A 60 14.06 12.99 -8.53
C ALA A 60 13.56 11.60 -8.97
N LYS A 61 14.36 10.56 -8.72
CA LYS A 61 13.95 9.17 -8.97
C LYS A 61 12.67 8.79 -8.23
N GLU A 62 12.54 9.18 -6.96
CA GLU A 62 11.31 8.92 -6.20
C GLU A 62 10.10 9.69 -6.75
N VAL A 63 10.30 10.89 -7.30
CA VAL A 63 9.24 11.61 -8.03
C VAL A 63 8.80 10.80 -9.25
N GLU A 64 9.74 10.35 -10.06
CA GLU A 64 9.46 9.52 -11.25
C GLU A 64 8.74 8.21 -10.89
N ASP A 65 9.19 7.53 -9.82
CA ASP A 65 8.54 6.32 -9.32
C ASP A 65 7.10 6.61 -8.85
N ASN A 66 6.84 7.72 -8.17
CA ASN A 66 5.49 8.10 -7.75
C ASN A 66 4.57 8.41 -8.94
N VAL A 67 5.07 9.10 -9.98
CA VAL A 67 4.29 9.34 -11.20
C VAL A 67 3.96 8.02 -11.87
N ARG A 68 4.95 7.14 -12.02
CA ARG A 68 4.76 5.80 -12.58
C ARG A 68 3.76 4.97 -11.76
N HIS A 69 3.78 5.06 -10.44
CA HIS A 69 2.79 4.42 -9.56
C HIS A 69 1.39 4.98 -9.74
N ALA A 70 1.25 6.31 -9.87
CA ALA A 70 -0.05 6.94 -10.08
C ALA A 70 -0.69 6.58 -11.42
N THR A 71 0.12 6.25 -12.44
CA THR A 71 -0.36 5.99 -13.81
C THR A 71 -0.25 4.53 -14.25
N ALA A 72 0.23 3.62 -13.40
CA ALA A 72 0.31 2.21 -13.74
C ALA A 72 -1.08 1.64 -14.02
N GLU A 73 -1.22 0.79 -15.03
CA GLU A 73 -2.48 0.10 -15.30
C GLU A 73 -2.69 -0.99 -14.26
N ILE A 74 -3.79 -0.90 -13.49
CA ILE A 74 -4.21 -1.90 -12.52
C ILE A 74 -5.63 -2.33 -12.88
N GLY A 75 -5.82 -3.61 -13.23
CA GLY A 75 -7.13 -4.13 -13.61
C GLY A 75 -8.11 -4.17 -12.44
N GLU A 76 -9.41 -4.03 -12.73
CA GLU A 76 -10.47 -4.02 -11.71
C GLU A 76 -10.45 -5.29 -10.83
N GLN A 77 -10.14 -6.45 -11.43
CA GLN A 77 -10.05 -7.71 -10.71
C GLN A 77 -9.01 -7.68 -9.57
N VAL A 78 -7.88 -6.99 -9.77
CA VAL A 78 -6.84 -6.86 -8.73
C VAL A 78 -7.41 -6.12 -7.52
N TRP A 79 -8.25 -5.11 -7.75
CA TRP A 79 -8.89 -4.36 -6.69
C TRP A 79 -9.95 -5.17 -5.93
N GLU A 80 -10.79 -5.93 -6.65
CA GLU A 80 -11.75 -6.85 -6.02
C GLU A 80 -11.06 -7.94 -5.18
N GLU A 81 -9.91 -8.42 -5.65
CA GLU A 81 -9.07 -9.36 -4.91
C GLU A 81 -8.39 -8.71 -3.70
N LEU A 82 -7.95 -7.45 -3.82
CA LEU A 82 -7.38 -6.69 -2.70
C LEU A 82 -8.41 -6.51 -1.59
N ASP A 83 -9.65 -6.14 -1.92
CA ASP A 83 -10.71 -5.93 -0.92
C ASP A 83 -11.02 -7.23 -0.14
N ARG A 84 -11.08 -8.37 -0.85
CA ARG A 84 -11.22 -9.69 -0.23
C ARG A 84 -10.01 -10.03 0.64
N PHE A 85 -8.81 -9.73 0.17
CA PHE A 85 -7.58 -10.02 0.91
C PHE A 85 -7.48 -9.17 2.18
N ILE A 86 -7.77 -7.87 2.14
CA ILE A 86 -7.72 -6.97 3.29
C ILE A 86 -8.64 -7.44 4.41
N ALA A 87 -9.83 -7.95 4.08
CA ALA A 87 -10.76 -8.53 5.04
C ALA A 87 -10.21 -9.77 5.78
N THR A 88 -9.14 -10.39 5.27
CA THR A 88 -8.48 -11.56 5.87
C THR A 88 -7.21 -11.24 6.65
N LEU A 89 -6.74 -9.98 6.63
CA LEU A 89 -5.49 -9.59 7.27
C LEU A 89 -5.49 -9.89 8.76
N GLN A 90 -4.36 -10.43 9.24
CA GLN A 90 -4.13 -10.69 10.65
C GLN A 90 -2.90 -9.92 11.14
N PRO A 91 -2.92 -9.34 12.35
CA PRO A 91 -4.10 -9.14 13.19
C PRO A 91 -5.11 -8.19 12.53
N PRO A 92 -6.41 -8.27 12.86
CA PRO A 92 -7.43 -7.44 12.24
C PRO A 92 -7.11 -5.95 12.42
N PRO A 93 -7.41 -5.09 11.42
CA PRO A 93 -7.26 -3.64 11.55
C PRO A 93 -7.97 -3.17 12.81
N ALA A 94 -7.36 -2.21 13.51
CA ALA A 94 -8.06 -1.54 14.60
C ALA A 94 -9.38 -0.99 14.04
N ALA A 95 -10.46 -1.04 14.84
CA ALA A 95 -11.62 -0.22 14.53
C ALA A 95 -11.11 1.23 14.42
N GLY A 96 -11.25 1.85 13.25
CA GLY A 96 -10.65 3.15 12.98
C GLY A 96 -11.01 4.21 14.03
N GLY A 97 -10.24 5.29 14.08
CA GLY A 97 -10.39 6.37 15.06
C GLY A 97 -11.71 7.16 15.02
N GLU A 98 -12.70 6.74 14.23
CA GLU A 98 -14.05 7.34 14.18
C GLU A 98 -14.99 6.81 15.28
N ALA A 99 -14.51 5.89 16.14
CA ALA A 99 -15.25 5.41 17.30
C ALA A 99 -15.05 6.28 18.57
N GLN A 100 -14.67 7.56 18.42
CA GLN A 100 -14.59 8.53 19.51
C GLN A 100 -15.55 9.71 19.31
#